data_AF-A0A5N9CHW8-F1
#
_entry.id   AF-A0A5N9CHW8-F1
#
_cell.length_a   1.000
_cell.length_b   1.000
_cell.length_c   1.000
_cell.angle_alpha   90.00
_cell.angle_beta   90.00
_cell.angle_gamma   90.00
#
_symmetry.space_group_name_H-M   'P 1'
#
loop_
_entity.id
_entity.type
_entity.pdbx_description
1 polymer ?
#
loop_
_entity_poly.entity_id
_entity_poly.type
_entity_poly.pdbx_seq_one_letter_code
_entity_poly.pdbx_strand_id
1 'polypeptide(L)'
;MGNAVSIFPIDVVVYPNQTIPLRIFEPRYRQMLDKCMSEDRTFAISTVNPDKKVGGWDGPNNIGTLVYVTKCEDLDLTGTNYYIEILGKERIEIIDLIKPQLDKPIIYNPPHNPSMQTMLSEAGGGKLYFQARINKLPEIEGQTSPSQWNTIVTKLKERIKDAAKRMGVSFDDFDGFIKHNELDIEGGSV
;
A
#
# COMPACT_ATOMS: atom_id res chain seq x y z
N MET A 1 -3.94 25.43 2.55
CA MET A 1 -3.87 24.12 3.23
C MET A 1 -3.93 23.07 2.14
N GLY A 2 -2.94 22.17 2.05
CA GLY A 2 -2.93 21.15 1.00
C GLY A 2 -4.11 20.18 1.13
N ASN A 3 -4.65 19.72 0.01
CA ASN A 3 -5.74 18.73 -0.01
C ASN A 3 -5.23 17.38 0.54
N ALA A 4 -6.10 16.68 1.28
CA ALA A 4 -5.79 15.35 1.78
C ALA A 4 -5.69 14.34 0.63
N VAL A 5 -4.72 13.42 0.72
CA VAL A 5 -4.46 12.38 -0.28
C VAL A 5 -5.23 11.12 0.09
N SER A 6 -5.86 10.49 -0.90
CA SER A 6 -6.48 9.18 -0.76
C SER A 6 -5.45 8.11 -0.39
N ILE A 7 -5.71 7.34 0.66
CA ILE A 7 -4.82 6.25 1.10
C ILE A 7 -5.51 4.92 0.84
N PHE A 8 -4.78 4.02 0.18
CA PHE A 8 -5.17 2.63 -0.05
C PHE A 8 -4.28 1.69 0.76
N PRO A 9 -4.74 1.22 1.94
CA PRO A 9 -4.06 0.19 2.70
C PRO A 9 -4.17 -1.18 2.01
N ILE A 10 -3.03 -1.80 1.68
CA ILE A 10 -2.95 -3.14 1.09
C ILE A 10 -1.65 -3.81 1.52
N ASP A 11 -1.61 -5.13 1.68
CA ASP A 11 -0.39 -5.87 2.07
C ASP A 11 0.62 -6.03 0.89
N VAL A 12 0.96 -4.91 0.26
CA VAL A 12 1.94 -4.80 -0.83
C VAL A 12 2.76 -3.54 -0.61
N VAL A 13 4.08 -3.66 -0.77
CA VAL A 13 5.00 -2.52 -0.81
C VAL A 13 5.23 -2.15 -2.27
N VAL A 14 4.97 -0.89 -2.63
CA VAL A 14 5.27 -0.34 -3.96
C VAL A 14 6.50 0.53 -3.85
N TYR A 15 7.53 0.25 -4.65
CA TYR A 15 8.74 1.07 -4.71
C TYR A 15 8.61 2.19 -5.76
N PRO A 16 9.33 3.31 -5.60
CA PRO A 16 9.54 4.27 -6.68
C PRO A 16 9.92 3.59 -8.00
N ASN A 17 9.32 4.02 -9.11
CA ASN A 17 9.52 3.47 -10.46
C ASN A 17 9.05 2.03 -10.67
N GLN A 18 8.46 1.39 -9.66
CA GLN A 18 7.86 0.06 -9.80
C GLN A 18 6.45 0.16 -10.38
N THR A 19 6.16 -0.64 -11.41
CA THR A 19 4.80 -0.81 -11.92
C THR A 19 4.16 -2.03 -11.29
N ILE A 20 2.93 -1.89 -10.78
CA ILE A 20 2.17 -2.99 -10.18
C ILE A 20 0.75 -3.01 -10.77
N PRO A 21 0.24 -4.17 -11.21
CA PRO A 21 -1.16 -4.34 -11.53
C PRO A 21 -2.01 -4.57 -10.26
N LEU A 22 -3.17 -3.94 -10.17
CA LEU A 22 -4.13 -4.13 -9.08
C LEU A 22 -5.54 -4.35 -9.62
N ARG A 23 -6.35 -5.06 -8.83
CA ARG A 23 -7.77 -5.25 -9.10
C ARG A 23 -8.61 -4.54 -8.04
N ILE A 24 -9.46 -3.61 -8.45
CA ILE A 24 -10.33 -2.82 -7.57
C ILE A 24 -11.77 -3.29 -7.76
N PHE A 25 -12.31 -3.94 -6.74
CA PHE A 25 -13.71 -4.41 -6.71
C PHE A 25 -14.46 -3.94 -5.45
N GLU A 26 -13.73 -3.60 -4.38
CA GLU A 26 -14.34 -3.13 -3.14
C GLU A 26 -14.99 -1.74 -3.32
N PRO A 27 -16.24 -1.54 -2.88
CA PRO A 27 -16.96 -0.27 -3.03
C PRO A 27 -16.20 0.99 -2.60
N ARG A 28 -15.49 0.92 -1.47
CA ARG A 28 -14.70 2.04 -0.94
C ARG A 28 -13.59 2.49 -1.87
N TYR A 29 -12.90 1.54 -2.50
CA TYR A 29 -11.77 1.81 -3.38
C TYR A 29 -12.24 2.13 -4.79
N ARG A 30 -13.46 1.73 -5.17
CA ARG A 30 -14.13 2.27 -6.36
C ARG A 30 -14.41 3.77 -6.21
N GLN A 31 -15.02 4.19 -5.10
CA GLN A 31 -15.21 5.63 -4.82
C GLN A 31 -13.87 6.40 -4.81
N MET A 32 -12.82 5.78 -4.27
CA MET A 32 -11.46 6.34 -4.29
C MET A 32 -10.94 6.49 -5.73
N LEU A 33 -11.07 5.44 -6.54
CA LEU A 33 -10.62 5.41 -7.94
C LEU A 33 -11.38 6.43 -8.78
N ASP A 34 -12.69 6.58 -8.59
CA ASP A 34 -13.51 7.58 -9.29
C ASP A 34 -13.00 9.00 -9.02
N LYS A 35 -12.68 9.34 -7.76
CA LYS A 35 -12.04 10.62 -7.41
C LYS A 35 -10.64 10.72 -8.02
N CYS A 36 -9.85 9.66 -7.92
CA CYS A 36 -8.48 9.64 -8.44
C CYS A 36 -8.46 9.95 -9.94
N MET A 37 -9.34 9.32 -10.71
CA MET A 37 -9.43 9.47 -12.17
C MET A 37 -10.00 10.82 -12.61
N SER A 38 -10.76 11.53 -11.76
CA SER A 38 -11.25 12.89 -12.02
C SER A 38 -10.28 13.99 -11.58
N GLU A 39 -9.19 13.63 -10.89
CA GLU A 39 -8.14 14.54 -10.41
C GLU A 39 -6.78 14.18 -11.06
N ASP A 40 -5.69 14.22 -10.30
CA ASP A 40 -4.32 14.06 -10.80
C ASP A 40 -3.93 12.59 -11.08
N ARG A 41 -4.89 11.65 -10.99
CA ARG A 41 -4.66 10.19 -11.12
C ARG A 41 -3.66 9.65 -10.11
N THR A 42 -3.56 10.30 -8.95
CA THR A 42 -2.68 9.90 -7.87
C THR A 42 -3.42 9.50 -6.61
N PHE A 43 -2.90 8.50 -5.92
CA PHE A 43 -3.26 8.14 -4.54
C PHE A 43 -2.02 7.57 -3.85
N ALA A 44 -2.07 7.33 -2.55
CA ALA A 44 -0.95 6.70 -1.83
C ALA A 44 -1.30 5.27 -1.41
N ILE A 45 -0.32 4.39 -1.51
CA ILE A 45 -0.38 3.02 -0.98
C ILE A 45 0.47 2.94 0.28
N SER A 46 -0.05 2.24 1.28
CA SER A 46 0.71 1.85 2.47
C SER A 46 0.36 0.42 2.84
N THR A 47 1.31 -0.28 3.45
CA THR A 47 1.03 -1.58 4.04
C THR A 47 0.00 -1.45 5.16
N VAL A 48 -0.85 -2.48 5.31
CA VAL A 48 -1.80 -2.58 6.42
C VAL A 48 -1.05 -2.77 7.74
N ASN A 49 -1.55 -2.15 8.80
CA ASN A 49 -1.07 -2.33 10.16
C ASN A 49 -2.16 -3.04 10.98
N PRO A 50 -2.00 -4.33 11.31
CA PRO A 50 -3.00 -5.11 12.05
C PRO A 50 -3.35 -4.53 13.43
N ASP A 51 -2.40 -3.85 14.07
CA ASP A 51 -2.55 -3.27 15.41
C ASP A 51 -3.28 -1.91 15.37
N LYS A 52 -3.39 -1.30 14.19
CA LYS A 52 -4.01 0.02 14.00
C LYS A 52 -5.42 -0.13 13.42
N LYS A 53 -6.39 -0.43 14.27
CA LYS A 53 -7.81 -0.48 13.88
C LYS A 53 -8.47 0.89 14.00
N VAL A 54 -9.06 1.37 12.91
CA VAL A 54 -9.79 2.65 12.86
C VAL A 54 -11.20 2.40 12.36
N GLY A 55 -12.20 2.51 13.25
CA GLY A 55 -13.58 2.20 12.90
C GLY A 55 -13.74 0.76 12.40
N GLY A 56 -13.02 -0.20 12.98
CA GLY A 56 -13.01 -1.61 12.55
C GLY A 56 -12.21 -1.91 11.27
N TRP A 57 -11.70 -0.91 10.57
CA TRP A 57 -10.82 -1.09 9.41
C TRP A 57 -9.36 -1.22 9.82
N ASP A 58 -8.60 -2.05 9.09
CA ASP A 58 -7.15 -2.07 9.16
C ASP A 58 -6.58 -0.75 8.62
N GLY A 59 -5.91 0.00 9.48
CA GLY A 59 -5.29 1.26 9.14
C GLY A 59 -3.95 1.08 8.42
N PRO A 60 -3.46 2.12 7.75
CA PRO A 60 -2.15 2.10 7.11
C PRO A 60 -1.02 2.27 8.13
N ASN A 61 0.13 1.66 7.83
CA ASN A 61 1.42 2.07 8.38
C ASN A 61 1.73 3.54 8.04
N ASN A 62 2.71 4.11 8.74
CA ASN A 62 3.01 5.54 8.58
C ASN A 62 3.81 5.84 7.32
N ILE A 63 4.49 4.85 6.73
CA ILE A 63 5.27 5.01 5.51
C ILE A 63 4.55 4.32 4.36
N GLY A 64 4.47 5.02 3.24
CA GLY A 64 3.88 4.50 2.01
C GLY A 64 4.57 5.07 0.78
N THR A 65 3.90 4.92 -0.36
CA THR A 65 4.37 5.39 -1.66
C THR A 65 3.23 6.09 -2.36
N LEU A 66 3.47 7.31 -2.84
CA LEU A 66 2.57 7.98 -3.77
C LEU A 66 2.64 7.25 -5.11
N VAL A 67 1.50 6.90 -5.68
CA VAL A 67 1.42 6.17 -6.95
C VAL A 67 0.59 6.93 -7.96
N TYR A 68 0.86 6.69 -9.24
CA TYR A 68 0.13 7.27 -10.36
C TYR A 68 -0.54 6.15 -11.17
N VAL A 69 -1.82 6.30 -11.48
CA VAL A 69 -2.57 5.34 -12.30
C VAL A 69 -2.20 5.53 -13.78
N THR A 70 -1.44 4.59 -14.33
CA THR A 70 -1.03 4.59 -15.75
C THR A 70 -2.09 3.97 -16.65
N LYS A 71 -2.86 3.01 -16.13
CA LYS A 71 -3.89 2.29 -16.87
C LYS A 71 -5.09 2.03 -15.98
N CYS A 72 -6.30 2.12 -16.55
CA CYS A 72 -7.54 1.79 -15.87
C CYS A 72 -8.54 1.19 -16.88
N GLU A 73 -8.95 -0.05 -16.66
CA GLU A 73 -9.87 -0.80 -17.50
C GLU A 73 -11.00 -1.38 -16.64
N ASP A 74 -12.24 -1.19 -17.06
CA ASP A 74 -13.39 -1.88 -16.47
C ASP A 74 -13.51 -3.28 -17.10
N LEU A 75 -13.31 -4.32 -16.30
CA LEU A 75 -13.19 -5.70 -16.77
C LEU A 75 -14.53 -6.34 -17.12
N ASP A 76 -15.62 -5.90 -16.50
CA ASP A 76 -16.95 -6.50 -16.68
C ASP A 76 -17.96 -5.53 -17.30
N LEU A 77 -17.55 -4.29 -17.60
CA LEU A 77 -18.38 -3.21 -18.16
C LEU A 77 -19.56 -2.83 -17.24
N THR A 78 -19.51 -3.23 -15.97
CA THR A 78 -20.55 -2.92 -14.97
C THR A 78 -20.13 -1.80 -14.02
N GLY A 79 -18.88 -1.30 -14.12
CA GLY A 79 -18.29 -0.35 -13.19
C GLY A 79 -18.04 -0.95 -11.80
N THR A 80 -17.98 -2.28 -11.70
CA THR A 80 -17.76 -2.96 -10.42
C THR A 80 -16.40 -3.61 -10.28
N ASN A 81 -15.68 -3.80 -11.39
CA ASN A 81 -14.42 -4.52 -11.36
C ASN A 81 -13.38 -3.88 -12.27
N TYR A 82 -12.47 -3.10 -11.67
CA TYR A 82 -11.43 -2.42 -12.42
C TYR A 82 -10.11 -3.15 -12.33
N TYR A 83 -9.44 -3.28 -13.47
CA TYR A 83 -8.01 -3.53 -13.54
C TYR A 83 -7.30 -2.18 -13.67
N ILE A 84 -6.33 -1.93 -12.80
CA ILE A 84 -5.49 -0.74 -12.88
C ILE A 84 -4.02 -1.13 -12.92
N GLU A 85 -3.21 -0.35 -13.62
CA GLU A 85 -1.76 -0.36 -13.46
C GLU A 85 -1.35 0.93 -12.78
N ILE A 86 -0.49 0.79 -11.78
CA ILE A 86 0.04 1.90 -11.02
C ILE A 86 1.55 1.95 -11.13
N LEU A 87 2.09 3.16 -11.17
CA LEU A 87 3.52 3.44 -11.13
C LEU A 87 3.87 4.13 -9.81
N GLY A 88 4.78 3.53 -9.04
CA GLY A 88 5.34 4.15 -7.85
C GLY A 88 6.09 5.44 -8.17
N LYS A 89 5.84 6.48 -7.37
CA LYS A 89 6.49 7.80 -7.48
C LYS A 89 7.38 8.03 -6.27
N GLU A 90 6.95 8.86 -5.34
CA GLU A 90 7.75 9.27 -4.19
C GLU A 90 7.34 8.49 -2.94
N ARG A 91 8.29 8.28 -2.04
CA ARG A 91 7.98 7.81 -0.69
C ARG A 91 7.25 8.91 0.07
N ILE A 92 6.33 8.51 0.94
CA ILE A 92 5.54 9.44 1.74
C ILE A 92 5.48 8.99 3.19
N GLU A 93 5.34 9.96 4.09
CA GLU A 93 4.99 9.76 5.47
C GLU A 93 3.57 10.28 5.72
N ILE A 94 2.72 9.46 6.35
CA ILE A 94 1.38 9.82 6.80
C ILE A 94 1.51 10.60 8.10
N ILE A 95 1.20 11.89 8.06
CA ILE A 95 1.30 12.81 9.19
C ILE A 95 -0.01 12.86 9.98
N ASP A 96 -1.14 12.84 9.28
CA ASP A 96 -2.46 12.94 9.90
C ASP A 96 -3.46 12.09 9.14
N LEU A 97 -3.93 11.01 9.78
CA LEU A 97 -4.84 10.04 9.18
C LEU A 97 -6.29 10.46 9.44
N ILE A 98 -7.04 10.64 8.36
CA ILE A 98 -8.47 10.93 8.35
C ILE A 98 -9.21 9.63 8.11
N LYS A 99 -10.02 9.21 9.08
CA LYS A 99 -10.80 7.98 9.02
C LYS A 99 -11.89 8.03 7.93
N PRO A 100 -12.31 6.88 7.38
CA PRO A 100 -13.52 6.80 6.57
C PRO A 100 -14.74 7.31 7.35
N GLN A 101 -15.73 7.82 6.63
CA GLN A 101 -16.99 8.27 7.21
C GLN A 101 -17.77 7.14 7.89
N LEU A 102 -17.66 5.93 7.33
CA LEU A 102 -18.31 4.74 7.86
C LEU A 102 -17.30 3.80 8.53
N ASP A 103 -17.67 3.36 9.72
CA ASP A 103 -17.03 2.23 10.37
C ASP A 103 -17.31 0.93 9.58
N LYS A 104 -16.53 -0.11 9.84
CA LYS A 104 -16.62 -1.40 9.17
C LYS A 104 -17.95 -2.06 9.52
N PRO A 105 -18.80 -2.37 8.52
CA PRO A 105 -20.03 -3.11 8.76
C PRO A 105 -19.73 -4.48 9.38
N ILE A 106 -20.64 -4.97 10.21
CA ILE A 106 -20.53 -6.31 10.81
C ILE A 106 -20.47 -7.38 9.70
N ILE A 107 -21.28 -7.22 8.65
CA ILE A 107 -21.28 -8.08 7.47
C ILE A 107 -20.60 -7.33 6.33
N TYR A 108 -19.36 -7.71 6.02
CA TYR A 108 -18.57 -7.11 4.93
C TYR A 108 -17.96 -8.19 4.05
N ASN A 109 -18.56 -8.42 2.88
CA ASN A 109 -18.16 -9.38 1.86
C ASN A 109 -18.17 -8.71 0.47
N PRO A 110 -17.17 -7.89 0.15
CA PRO A 110 -17.09 -7.22 -1.14
C PRO A 110 -16.83 -8.21 -2.29
N PRO A 111 -17.33 -7.94 -3.52
CA PRO A 111 -18.13 -6.77 -3.90
C PRO A 111 -19.62 -6.90 -3.56
N HIS A 112 -20.06 -8.03 -2.99
CA HIS A 112 -21.48 -8.40 -2.88
C HIS A 112 -22.25 -7.64 -1.80
N ASN A 113 -21.68 -7.46 -0.59
CA ASN A 113 -22.40 -6.86 0.53
C ASN A 113 -21.45 -6.10 1.48
N PRO A 114 -21.76 -4.85 1.86
CA PRO A 114 -22.81 -3.97 1.32
C PRO A 114 -22.47 -3.47 -0.08
N SER A 115 -23.52 -3.10 -0.83
CA SER A 115 -23.36 -2.47 -2.15
C SER A 115 -22.76 -1.07 -2.02
N MET A 116 -22.14 -0.58 -3.11
CA MET A 116 -21.62 0.79 -3.14
C MET A 116 -22.72 1.84 -2.90
N GLN A 117 -23.91 1.66 -3.47
CA GLN A 117 -25.03 2.58 -3.27
C GLN A 117 -25.47 2.64 -1.80
N THR A 118 -25.56 1.48 -1.14
CA THR A 118 -25.87 1.40 0.30
C THR A 118 -24.84 2.16 1.13
N MET A 119 -23.55 1.89 0.92
CA MET A 119 -22.48 2.56 1.66
C MET A 119 -22.47 4.07 1.41
N LEU A 120 -22.68 4.53 0.18
CA LEU A 120 -22.72 5.97 -0.12
C LEU A 120 -23.92 6.67 0.52
N SER A 121 -25.07 6.03 0.52
CA SER A 121 -26.28 6.53 1.17
C SER A 121 -26.07 6.69 2.68
N GLU A 122 -25.52 5.66 3.33
CA GLU A 122 -25.22 5.68 4.78
C GLU A 122 -24.14 6.71 5.13
N ALA A 123 -23.15 6.88 4.25
CA ALA A 123 -22.09 7.87 4.45
C ALA A 123 -22.55 9.31 4.27
N GLY A 124 -23.76 9.56 3.75
CA GLY A 124 -24.24 10.92 3.49
C GLY A 124 -23.31 11.73 2.57
N GLY A 125 -22.68 11.07 1.59
CA GLY A 125 -21.70 11.69 0.69
C GLY A 125 -20.26 11.78 1.24
N GLY A 126 -20.00 11.27 2.45
CA GLY A 126 -18.66 11.16 3.00
C GLY A 126 -17.75 10.18 2.24
N LYS A 127 -16.46 10.24 2.56
CA LYS A 127 -15.45 9.36 1.95
C LYS A 127 -15.44 8.00 2.63
N LEU A 128 -15.53 6.93 1.85
CA LEU A 128 -15.58 5.54 2.31
C LEU A 128 -14.19 4.91 2.54
N TYR A 129 -13.13 5.64 2.19
CA TYR A 129 -11.73 5.21 2.23
C TYR A 129 -10.92 6.18 3.10
N PHE A 130 -9.71 5.75 3.49
CA PHE A 130 -8.81 6.59 4.29
C PHE A 130 -8.30 7.77 3.48
N GLN A 131 -8.14 8.92 4.13
CA GLN A 131 -7.41 10.05 3.57
C GLN A 131 -6.31 10.43 4.55
N ALA A 132 -5.28 11.13 4.09
CA ALA A 132 -4.29 11.68 5.01
C ALA A 132 -3.65 12.96 4.50
N ARG A 133 -3.16 13.76 5.45
CA ARG A 133 -2.07 14.70 5.17
C ARG A 133 -0.76 13.94 5.16
N ILE A 134 0.04 14.19 4.13
CA ILE A 134 1.27 13.47 3.89
C ILE A 134 2.45 14.44 3.82
N ASN A 135 3.63 13.94 4.16
CA ASN A 135 4.90 14.56 3.81
C ASN A 135 5.57 13.71 2.73
N LYS A 136 6.16 14.35 1.72
CA LYS A 136 7.00 13.64 0.75
C LYS A 136 8.37 13.43 1.37
N LEU A 137 8.87 12.21 1.28
CA LEU A 137 10.21 11.87 1.74
C LEU A 137 11.19 11.99 0.58
N PRO A 138 12.42 12.49 0.83
CA PRO A 138 13.44 12.53 -0.20
C PRO A 138 13.80 11.11 -0.68
N GLU A 139 14.47 11.04 -1.82
CA GLU A 139 15.14 9.79 -2.23
C GLU A 139 16.12 9.34 -1.13
N ILE A 140 16.31 8.03 -1.02
CA ILE A 140 17.30 7.49 -0.09
C ILE A 140 18.65 7.67 -0.76
N GLU A 141 19.47 8.55 -0.21
CA GLU A 141 20.84 8.76 -0.67
C GLU A 141 21.80 8.59 0.50
N GLY A 142 23.01 8.09 0.22
CA GLY A 142 24.14 8.10 1.14
C GLY A 142 24.40 6.77 1.86
N GLN A 143 25.22 6.84 2.91
CA GLN A 143 25.65 5.68 3.68
C GLN A 143 24.86 5.59 4.99
N THR A 144 24.42 4.39 5.35
CA THR A 144 23.80 4.13 6.66
C THR A 144 24.87 3.72 7.69
N SER A 145 24.57 3.82 8.98
CA SER A 145 25.49 3.35 10.00
C SER A 145 25.62 1.82 9.96
N PRO A 146 26.78 1.24 10.35
CA PRO A 146 26.93 -0.21 10.42
C PRO A 146 25.87 -0.90 11.29
N SER A 147 25.41 -0.25 12.36
CA SER A 147 24.35 -0.78 13.24
C SER A 147 22.98 -0.82 12.55
N GLN A 148 22.61 0.22 11.80
CA GLN A 148 21.39 0.25 11.01
C GLN A 148 21.45 -0.77 9.87
N TRP A 149 22.60 -0.86 9.19
CA TRP A 149 22.83 -1.86 8.16
C TRP A 149 22.66 -3.30 8.66
N ASN A 150 23.33 -3.64 9.76
CA ASN A 150 23.20 -4.95 10.39
C ASN A 150 21.74 -5.27 10.77
N THR A 151 20.99 -4.26 11.21
CA THR A 151 19.56 -4.41 11.50
C THR A 151 18.76 -4.74 10.24
N ILE A 152 19.03 -4.04 9.12
CA ILE A 152 18.37 -4.27 7.83
C ILE A 152 18.69 -5.68 7.32
N VAL A 153 19.96 -6.06 7.28
CA VAL A 153 20.42 -7.37 6.82
C VAL A 153 19.81 -8.49 7.67
N THR A 154 19.75 -8.31 8.99
CA THR A 154 19.12 -9.29 9.90
C THR A 154 17.63 -9.47 9.59
N LYS A 155 16.89 -8.38 9.46
CA LYS A 155 15.46 -8.44 9.11
C LYS A 155 15.22 -9.08 7.73
N LEU A 156 16.07 -8.78 6.75
CA LEU A 156 16.01 -9.39 5.43
C LEU A 156 16.25 -10.91 5.50
N LYS A 157 17.24 -11.34 6.30
CA LYS A 157 17.55 -12.75 6.55
C LYS A 157 16.37 -13.50 7.15
N GLU A 158 15.71 -12.94 8.15
CA GLU A 158 14.50 -13.52 8.73
C GLU A 158 13.38 -13.62 7.70
N ARG A 159 13.16 -12.56 6.91
CA ARG A 159 12.08 -12.53 5.90
C ARG A 159 12.29 -13.54 4.78
N ILE A 160 13.52 -13.72 4.30
CA ILE A 160 13.86 -14.71 3.26
C ILE A 160 13.67 -16.14 3.81
N LYS A 161 14.10 -16.40 5.05
CA LYS A 161 13.86 -17.70 5.71
C LYS A 161 12.37 -18.02 5.84
N ASP A 162 11.56 -17.05 6.27
CA ASP A 162 10.11 -17.21 6.38
C ASP A 162 9.46 -17.49 5.02
N ALA A 163 9.88 -16.79 3.97
CA ALA A 163 9.39 -17.01 2.61
C ALA A 163 9.77 -18.42 2.11
N ALA A 164 11.03 -18.84 2.27
CA ALA A 164 11.49 -20.17 1.87
C ALA A 164 10.73 -21.28 2.61
N LYS A 165 10.53 -21.14 3.92
CA LYS A 165 9.75 -22.08 4.73
C LYS A 165 8.31 -22.22 4.24
N ARG A 166 7.66 -21.11 3.87
CA ARG A 166 6.30 -21.13 3.29
C ARG A 166 6.26 -21.83 1.93
N MET A 167 7.35 -21.79 1.18
CA MET A 167 7.51 -22.50 -0.10
C MET A 167 7.96 -23.96 0.08
N GLY A 168 8.16 -24.44 1.31
CA GLY A 168 8.64 -25.79 1.59
C GLY A 168 10.13 -26.00 1.27
N VAL A 169 10.89 -24.92 1.13
CA VAL A 169 12.33 -24.93 0.84
C VAL A 169 13.12 -24.76 2.14
N SER A 170 14.07 -25.66 2.41
CA SER A 170 15.06 -25.45 3.48
C SER A 170 16.02 -24.35 3.04
N PHE A 171 16.23 -23.34 3.88
CA PHE A 171 17.11 -22.22 3.59
C PHE A 171 18.21 -22.12 4.65
N ASP A 172 19.30 -22.82 4.36
CA ASP A 172 20.39 -23.05 5.32
C ASP A 172 21.58 -22.10 5.10
N ASP A 173 21.78 -21.59 3.87
CA ASP A 173 22.90 -20.71 3.52
C ASP A 173 22.45 -19.34 2.98
N PHE A 174 22.24 -18.40 3.90
CA PHE A 174 21.93 -17.01 3.54
C PHE A 174 23.11 -16.28 2.92
N ASP A 175 24.31 -16.49 3.47
CA ASP A 175 25.46 -15.65 3.15
C ASP A 175 25.98 -16.02 1.74
N GLY A 176 25.91 -17.29 1.36
CA GLY A 176 26.13 -17.74 -0.01
C GLY A 176 25.07 -17.23 -1.00
N PHE A 177 23.79 -17.23 -0.61
CA PHE A 177 22.70 -16.67 -1.43
C PHE A 177 22.92 -15.17 -1.73
N ILE A 178 23.28 -14.39 -0.72
CA ILE A 178 23.56 -12.96 -0.88
C ILE A 178 24.76 -12.75 -1.81
N LYS A 179 25.89 -13.44 -1.57
CA LYS A 179 27.08 -13.32 -2.41
C LYS A 179 26.82 -13.70 -3.87
N HIS A 180 26.00 -14.73 -4.09
CA HIS A 180 25.61 -15.15 -5.43
C HIS A 180 24.77 -14.11 -6.18
N ASN A 181 23.97 -13.30 -5.46
CA ASN A 181 23.11 -12.27 -6.02
C ASN A 181 23.74 -10.86 -5.94
N GLU A 182 25.05 -10.77 -5.70
CA GLU A 182 25.80 -9.50 -5.66
C GLU A 182 25.25 -8.47 -4.65
N LEU A 183 24.60 -8.96 -3.59
CA LEU A 183 24.11 -8.10 -2.51
C LEU A 183 25.27 -7.82 -1.53
N ASP A 184 25.52 -6.55 -1.20
CA ASP A 184 26.51 -6.20 -0.19
C ASP A 184 26.00 -6.64 1.20
N ILE A 185 26.89 -7.15 2.04
CA ILE A 185 26.65 -7.47 3.47
C ILE A 185 27.67 -6.80 4.38
N GLU A 186 28.74 -6.25 3.82
CA GLU A 186 29.85 -5.63 4.54
C GLU A 186 29.69 -4.10 4.61
N GLY A 187 28.93 -3.50 3.69
CA GLY A 187 28.61 -2.07 3.66
C GLY A 187 27.17 -1.76 3.24
N GLY A 188 26.56 -0.73 3.86
CA GLY A 188 25.24 -0.23 3.50
C GLY A 188 25.34 1.06 2.69
N SER A 189 25.62 0.97 1.40
CA SER A 189 25.51 2.09 0.45
C SER A 189 24.28 1.91 -0.44
N VAL A 190 23.47 2.96 -0.54
CA VAL A 190 22.32 3.04 -1.46
C VAL A 190 22.62 4.05 -2.56
#